data_AF-A0A084JPC7-F1
#
_entry.id   AF-A0A084JPC7-F1
#
_cell.length_a   1.000
_cell.length_b   1.000
_cell.length_c   1.000
_cell.angle_alpha   90.00
_cell.angle_beta   90.00
_cell.angle_gamma   90.00
#
_symmetry.space_group_name_H-M   'P 1'
#
loop_
_entity.id
_entity.type
_entity.pdbx_description
1 polymer ?
#
loop_
_entity_poly.entity_id
_entity_poly.type
_entity_poly.pdbx_seq_one_letter_code
_entity_poly.pdbx_strand_id
1 'polypeptide(L)'
;MKKRLKELRRRLPAIALAVVMSMGTATSAFAAGNPIYGTETTPAQAAITKKLTMPIGTPTPAATFTFHVQPISVDDSSVPGDLATMPALGDKNIAFIANEAGADNLNTKTIVKQTDNLFSSVTFPHAGKYVYKVTEEEAVSGYAPAANEAYIFSHAEYTLTAYVKNGTNGLYVAAVASQIVALDSSNGNSVVGDKVDPTPDGDPNIEGDYSKMIFTNIYSKTAGGVDSTDPTDKALTISKTVTGDYADRTRYFAFDVAARKPEVIPGDVTYKAYVLDASNNIVTSTENYMTLQTDSNSKSYISFSAGTPMTVNLKHDQRLVFTDLHIGASYDVTETAVQNYKASLAYVVNGGTPESTSNTEGNLQFGISNILIGKDQNSAAFTNEYQTVTPTGVVINNLPFVMILILAAGSFIAFVAVKSRKKRSRA
;
A
#
# COMPACT_ATOMS: atom_id res chain seq x y z
N MET A 1 34.35 12.57 -33.32
CA MET A 1 34.42 12.32 -31.86
C MET A 1 33.19 12.77 -31.05
N LYS A 2 32.47 13.85 -31.40
CA LYS A 2 31.36 14.39 -30.57
C LYS A 2 30.03 13.60 -30.57
N LYS A 3 29.81 12.65 -31.48
CA LYS A 3 28.56 11.85 -31.55
C LYS A 3 28.55 10.64 -30.61
N ARG A 4 29.69 9.96 -30.40
CA ARG A 4 29.80 8.81 -29.48
C ARG A 4 29.84 9.18 -27.99
N LEU A 5 30.24 10.41 -27.66
CA LEU A 5 30.20 10.91 -26.27
C LEU A 5 28.78 11.26 -25.80
N LYS A 6 27.85 11.51 -26.74
CA LYS A 6 26.45 11.86 -26.43
C LYS A 6 25.59 10.62 -26.13
N GLU A 7 25.93 9.47 -26.69
CA GLU A 7 25.28 8.19 -26.34
C GLU A 7 25.76 7.63 -25.01
N LEU A 8 27.04 7.83 -24.66
CA LEU A 8 27.57 7.40 -23.37
C LEU A 8 26.93 8.19 -22.20
N ARG A 9 26.70 9.50 -22.36
CA ARG A 9 26.02 10.35 -21.36
C ARG A 9 24.54 10.02 -21.14
N ARG A 10 23.85 9.38 -22.09
CA ARG A 10 22.47 8.90 -21.93
C ARG A 10 22.38 7.56 -21.18
N ARG A 11 23.51 6.86 -20.99
CA ARG A 11 23.58 5.58 -20.26
C ARG A 11 24.20 5.69 -18.86
N LEU A 12 24.68 6.87 -18.47
CA LEU A 12 25.24 7.09 -17.12
C LEU A 12 24.25 6.87 -15.95
N PRO A 13 22.94 7.19 -16.03
CA PRO A 13 22.03 6.87 -14.92
C PRO A 13 21.70 5.37 -14.82
N ALA A 14 21.84 4.60 -15.92
CA ALA A 14 21.64 3.15 -15.91
C ALA A 14 22.88 2.39 -15.38
N ILE A 15 24.08 2.97 -15.48
CA ILE A 15 25.32 2.37 -14.96
C ILE A 15 25.52 2.73 -13.48
N ALA A 16 25.00 3.86 -13.00
CA ALA A 16 25.01 4.20 -11.58
C ALA A 16 24.07 3.29 -10.74
N LEU A 17 22.97 2.81 -11.31
CA LEU A 17 22.07 1.85 -10.64
C LEU A 17 22.62 0.41 -10.65
N ALA A 18 23.40 0.03 -11.68
CA ALA A 18 24.01 -1.29 -11.76
C ALA A 18 25.26 -1.45 -10.87
N VAL A 19 25.91 -0.35 -10.47
CA VAL A 19 27.10 -0.37 -9.59
C VAL A 19 26.74 -0.23 -8.09
N VAL A 20 25.57 0.31 -7.75
CA VAL A 20 25.03 0.23 -6.37
C VAL A 20 24.46 -1.16 -6.06
N MET A 21 23.99 -1.90 -7.06
CA MET A 21 23.60 -3.32 -6.91
C MET A 21 24.77 -4.32 -6.95
N SER A 22 26.00 -3.89 -7.25
CA SER A 22 27.17 -4.79 -7.33
C SER A 22 28.30 -4.48 -6.34
N MET A 23 28.08 -3.56 -5.38
CA MET A 23 29.05 -3.25 -4.31
C MET A 23 28.41 -3.02 -2.93
N GLY A 24 27.34 -3.77 -2.60
CA GLY A 24 26.85 -3.95 -1.24
C GLY A 24 27.23 -5.34 -0.73
N THR A 25 28.27 -5.41 0.09
CA THR A 25 28.76 -6.57 0.87
C THR A 25 29.25 -7.79 0.08
N ALA A 26 30.50 -7.70 -0.39
CA ALA A 26 31.41 -8.80 -0.17
C ALA A 26 31.61 -9.00 1.35
N THR A 27 30.75 -9.81 1.95
CA THR A 27 31.06 -10.60 3.14
C THR A 27 30.87 -12.05 2.73
N SER A 28 31.97 -12.73 2.40
CA SER A 28 32.01 -14.18 2.50
C SER A 28 31.71 -14.55 3.96
N ALA A 29 30.67 -15.35 4.21
CA ALA A 29 30.75 -16.58 5.02
C ALA A 29 29.37 -17.07 5.50
N PHE A 30 29.21 -18.39 5.42
CA PHE A 30 28.19 -19.26 6.04
C PHE A 30 26.83 -19.41 5.32
N ALA A 31 26.74 -20.36 4.38
CA ALA A 31 25.45 -20.97 3.99
C ALA A 31 25.54 -22.51 3.80
N ALA A 32 26.56 -23.15 4.36
CA ALA A 32 26.48 -24.58 4.65
C ALA A 32 26.05 -24.72 6.10
N GLY A 33 24.74 -24.62 6.37
CA GLY A 33 24.20 -25.02 7.66
C GLY A 33 24.63 -26.46 7.94
N ASN A 34 25.48 -26.67 8.93
CA ASN A 34 25.77 -28.02 9.39
C ASN A 34 24.47 -28.62 9.93
N PRO A 35 24.29 -29.96 9.86
CA PRO A 35 23.19 -30.60 10.57
C PRO A 35 23.17 -30.13 12.02
N ILE A 36 21.96 -29.90 12.53
CA ILE A 36 21.75 -29.46 13.90
C ILE A 36 21.67 -30.70 14.76
N TYR A 37 22.59 -30.82 15.70
CA TYR A 37 22.73 -32.02 16.51
C TYR A 37 21.94 -31.90 17.81
N GLY A 38 21.29 -33.00 18.17
CA GLY A 38 20.70 -33.22 19.49
C GLY A 38 21.48 -34.27 20.27
N THR A 39 20.95 -34.60 21.44
CA THR A 39 21.45 -35.69 22.29
C THR A 39 20.32 -36.67 22.59
N GLU A 40 20.62 -37.82 23.19
CA GLU A 40 19.59 -38.77 23.63
C GLU A 40 18.62 -38.14 24.65
N THR A 41 19.13 -37.27 25.54
CA THR A 41 18.33 -36.57 26.56
C THR A 41 17.60 -35.34 26.03
N THR A 42 18.14 -34.73 24.97
CA THR A 42 17.57 -33.57 24.28
C THR A 42 17.64 -33.78 22.77
N PRO A 43 16.73 -34.59 22.20
CA PRO A 43 16.75 -34.90 20.77
C PRO A 43 16.65 -33.64 19.91
N ALA A 44 17.22 -33.70 18.71
CA ALA A 44 17.11 -32.61 17.74
C ALA A 44 15.64 -32.41 17.35
N GLN A 45 15.25 -31.16 17.15
CA GLN A 45 13.86 -30.77 16.94
C GLN A 45 13.72 -30.04 15.61
N ALA A 46 12.53 -30.09 15.03
CA ALA A 46 12.19 -29.32 13.84
C ALA A 46 10.78 -28.76 14.00
N ALA A 47 10.53 -27.60 13.43
CA ALA A 47 9.23 -26.94 13.43
C ALA A 47 9.05 -26.09 12.17
N ILE A 48 7.82 -25.65 11.92
CA ILE A 48 7.44 -24.85 10.76
C ILE A 48 7.01 -23.46 11.24
N THR A 49 7.54 -22.42 10.60
CA THR A 49 7.16 -21.04 10.89
C THR A 49 6.21 -20.52 9.83
N LYS A 50 5.10 -19.95 10.28
CA LYS A 50 4.16 -19.21 9.46
C LYS A 50 4.31 -17.72 9.70
N LYS A 51 4.54 -16.98 8.63
CA LYS A 51 4.52 -15.52 8.62
C LYS A 51 3.31 -15.03 7.83
N LEU A 52 2.33 -14.43 8.50
CA LEU A 52 1.21 -13.77 7.85
C LEU A 52 1.47 -12.26 7.78
N THR A 53 1.63 -11.74 6.57
CA THR A 53 1.90 -10.34 6.30
C THR A 53 0.64 -9.68 5.73
N MET A 54 0.34 -8.45 6.15
CA MET A 54 -0.79 -7.69 5.64
C MET A 54 -0.48 -6.20 5.60
N PRO A 55 -1.15 -5.40 4.74
CA PRO A 55 -1.07 -3.96 4.82
C PRO A 55 -1.47 -3.43 6.20
N ILE A 56 -0.85 -2.34 6.64
CA ILE A 56 -1.19 -1.70 7.93
C ILE A 56 -2.67 -1.36 8.02
N GLY A 57 -3.26 -1.54 9.20
CA GLY A 57 -4.69 -1.30 9.44
C GLY A 57 -5.62 -2.40 8.94
N THR A 58 -5.10 -3.44 8.27
CA THR A 58 -5.89 -4.60 7.85
C THR A 58 -6.26 -5.46 9.08
N PRO A 59 -7.55 -5.78 9.29
CA PRO A 59 -7.97 -6.72 10.33
C PRO A 59 -7.45 -8.13 10.06
N THR A 60 -6.87 -8.79 11.06
CA THR A 60 -6.42 -10.18 10.93
C THR A 60 -7.63 -11.12 10.79
N PRO A 61 -7.65 -12.03 9.81
CA PRO A 61 -8.71 -13.03 9.66
C PRO A 61 -8.51 -14.19 10.63
N ALA A 62 -9.61 -14.80 11.07
CA ALA A 62 -9.59 -16.02 11.90
C ALA A 62 -9.37 -17.28 11.05
N ALA A 63 -8.22 -17.36 10.38
CA ALA A 63 -7.90 -18.39 9.40
C ALA A 63 -6.90 -19.42 9.93
N THR A 64 -7.06 -20.68 9.50
CA THR A 64 -6.11 -21.76 9.80
C THR A 64 -5.39 -22.20 8.52
N PHE A 65 -4.06 -22.20 8.57
CA PHE A 65 -3.19 -22.68 7.50
C PHE A 65 -2.71 -24.10 7.81
N THR A 66 -2.67 -24.93 6.78
CA THR A 66 -2.30 -26.35 6.86
C THR A 66 -0.98 -26.58 6.16
N PHE A 67 -0.07 -27.33 6.80
CA PHE A 67 1.20 -27.75 6.23
C PHE A 67 1.23 -29.27 6.12
N HIS A 68 1.62 -29.75 4.95
CA HIS A 68 1.77 -31.17 4.67
C HIS A 68 3.22 -31.59 4.87
N VAL A 69 3.42 -32.67 5.63
CA VAL A 69 4.74 -33.26 5.88
C VAL A 69 4.74 -34.70 5.37
N GLN A 70 5.26 -34.90 4.17
CA GLN A 70 5.13 -36.14 3.40
C GLN A 70 6.46 -36.89 3.29
N PRO A 71 6.48 -38.24 3.37
CA PRO A 71 7.70 -39.01 3.23
C PRO A 71 8.28 -38.92 1.81
N ILE A 72 9.60 -38.74 1.70
CA ILE A 72 10.36 -38.78 0.45
C ILE A 72 11.20 -40.05 0.37
N SER A 73 11.97 -40.35 1.42
CA SER A 73 12.84 -41.53 1.48
C SER A 73 13.26 -41.91 2.89
N VAL A 74 13.60 -43.19 3.07
CA VAL A 74 14.32 -43.72 4.24
C VAL A 74 15.58 -44.43 3.76
N ASP A 75 16.73 -44.08 4.33
CA ASP A 75 18.05 -44.59 3.94
C ASP A 75 18.27 -44.55 2.41
N ASP A 76 17.85 -43.43 1.81
CA ASP A 76 17.89 -43.14 0.38
C ASP A 76 17.00 -44.04 -0.51
N SER A 77 16.17 -44.91 0.08
CA SER A 77 15.12 -45.65 -0.63
C SER A 77 13.81 -44.88 -0.67
N SER A 78 13.22 -44.78 -1.87
CA SER A 78 11.90 -44.17 -2.13
C SER A 78 10.85 -45.19 -2.58
N VAL A 79 11.11 -46.49 -2.38
CA VAL A 79 10.17 -47.56 -2.75
C VAL A 79 8.92 -47.47 -1.85
N PRO A 80 7.69 -47.62 -2.39
CA PRO A 80 6.46 -47.45 -1.60
C PRO A 80 6.38 -48.29 -0.31
N GLY A 81 6.95 -49.49 -0.32
CA GLY A 81 7.03 -50.34 0.87
C GLY A 81 7.86 -49.72 1.99
N ASP A 82 9.00 -49.12 1.66
CA ASP A 82 9.89 -48.46 2.62
C ASP A 82 9.28 -47.14 3.11
N LEU A 83 8.66 -46.37 2.21
CA LEU A 83 7.93 -45.14 2.57
C LEU A 83 6.78 -45.43 3.54
N ALA A 84 6.09 -46.56 3.39
CA ALA A 84 5.02 -46.97 4.30
C ALA A 84 5.52 -47.32 5.71
N THR A 85 6.82 -47.58 5.90
CA THR A 85 7.43 -47.77 7.23
C THR A 85 7.79 -46.45 7.91
N MET A 86 7.92 -45.36 7.14
CA MET A 86 8.27 -44.07 7.69
C MET A 86 7.14 -43.56 8.60
N PRO A 87 7.46 -43.01 9.78
CA PRO A 87 6.43 -42.44 10.64
C PRO A 87 5.70 -41.29 9.94
N ALA A 88 4.37 -41.32 9.98
CA ALA A 88 3.55 -40.20 9.53
C ALA A 88 3.67 -39.05 10.53
N LEU A 89 4.25 -37.93 10.08
CA LEU A 89 4.32 -36.72 10.90
C LEU A 89 2.97 -35.99 10.96
N GLY A 90 2.07 -36.30 10.02
CA GLY A 90 0.74 -35.74 9.92
C GLY A 90 0.75 -34.27 9.49
N ASP A 91 -0.44 -33.78 9.13
CA ASP A 91 -0.62 -32.37 8.81
C ASP A 91 -0.43 -31.51 10.06
N LYS A 92 0.16 -30.33 9.86
CA LYS A 92 0.35 -29.33 10.91
C LYS A 92 -0.49 -28.13 10.62
N ASN A 93 -1.10 -27.58 11.66
CA ASN A 93 -2.00 -26.45 11.54
C ASN A 93 -1.50 -25.28 12.36
N ILE A 94 -1.56 -24.07 11.80
CA ILE A 94 -1.38 -22.82 12.52
C ILE A 94 -2.63 -21.98 12.34
N ALA A 95 -3.31 -21.70 13.45
CA ALA A 95 -4.52 -20.89 13.47
C ALA A 95 -4.23 -19.45 13.90
N PHE A 96 -4.81 -18.49 13.19
CA PHE A 96 -4.89 -17.08 13.56
C PHE A 96 -6.28 -16.79 14.10
N ILE A 97 -6.38 -15.80 15.01
CA ILE A 97 -7.67 -15.35 15.54
C ILE A 97 -8.06 -14.01 14.94
N ALA A 98 -9.37 -13.70 14.97
CA ALA A 98 -9.87 -12.43 14.46
C ALA A 98 -9.23 -11.24 15.18
N ASN A 99 -8.74 -10.27 14.41
CA ASN A 99 -8.07 -9.06 14.91
C ASN A 99 -6.83 -9.33 15.78
N GLU A 100 -6.19 -10.49 15.63
CA GLU A 100 -4.96 -10.79 16.34
C GLU A 100 -3.90 -9.70 16.14
N ALA A 101 -3.27 -9.27 17.22
CA ALA A 101 -2.20 -8.27 17.18
C ALA A 101 -0.97 -8.83 16.45
N GLY A 102 -0.15 -7.94 15.90
CA GLY A 102 1.09 -8.29 15.23
C GLY A 102 2.13 -7.20 15.41
N ALA A 103 3.32 -7.44 14.88
CA ALA A 103 4.33 -6.41 14.75
C ALA A 103 3.96 -5.47 13.60
N ASP A 104 3.76 -4.20 13.94
CA ASP A 104 3.52 -3.14 12.97
C ASP A 104 4.85 -2.47 12.60
N ASN A 105 5.13 -2.36 11.30
CA ASN A 105 6.27 -1.62 10.76
C ASN A 105 5.80 -0.71 9.62
N LEU A 106 5.73 0.59 9.91
CA LEU A 106 5.33 1.70 9.03
C LEU A 106 4.03 1.47 8.22
N ASN A 107 4.09 0.62 7.20
CA ASN A 107 2.99 0.32 6.26
C ASN A 107 2.54 -1.15 6.25
N THR A 108 3.11 -1.98 7.13
CA THR A 108 2.90 -3.44 7.16
C THR A 108 2.63 -3.92 8.56
N LYS A 109 1.70 -4.87 8.70
CA LYS A 109 1.50 -5.67 9.90
C LYS A 109 1.93 -7.11 9.63
N THR A 110 2.70 -7.69 10.54
CA THR A 110 3.19 -9.06 10.45
C THR A 110 2.85 -9.84 11.71
N ILE A 111 2.35 -11.06 11.56
CA ILE A 111 2.18 -12.00 12.66
C ILE A 111 2.98 -13.24 12.33
N VAL A 112 3.85 -13.64 13.26
CA VAL A 112 4.68 -14.84 13.15
C VAL A 112 4.19 -15.85 14.17
N LYS A 113 3.97 -17.08 13.73
CA LYS A 113 3.62 -18.22 14.58
C LYS A 113 4.43 -19.43 14.16
N GLN A 114 4.53 -20.38 15.06
CA GLN A 114 5.31 -21.59 14.83
C GLN A 114 4.57 -22.82 15.35
N THR A 115 4.78 -23.96 14.71
CA THR A 115 4.31 -25.25 15.21
C THR A 115 5.13 -25.72 16.41
N ASP A 116 4.58 -26.62 17.20
CA ASP A 116 5.40 -27.44 18.10
C ASP A 116 6.42 -28.30 17.32
N ASN A 117 7.31 -28.96 18.05
CA ASN A 117 8.26 -29.92 17.49
C ASN A 117 7.53 -31.01 16.68
N LEU A 118 7.87 -31.13 15.39
CA LEU A 118 7.30 -32.08 14.44
C LEU A 118 7.49 -33.54 14.87
N PHE A 119 8.52 -33.84 15.66
CA PHE A 119 8.86 -35.19 16.10
C PHE A 119 8.30 -35.57 17.49
N SER A 120 7.58 -34.68 18.17
CA SER A 120 7.13 -34.86 19.57
C SER A 120 6.22 -36.07 19.82
N SER A 121 5.45 -36.51 18.81
CA SER A 121 4.49 -37.61 18.90
C SER A 121 4.79 -38.76 17.93
N VAL A 122 6.07 -38.95 17.62
CA VAL A 122 6.51 -39.80 16.51
C VAL A 122 7.41 -40.91 17.04
N THR A 123 7.14 -42.14 16.61
CA THR A 123 7.98 -43.30 16.91
C THR A 123 8.64 -43.80 15.63
N PHE A 124 9.95 -43.66 15.53
CA PHE A 124 10.71 -44.22 14.42
C PHE A 124 10.84 -45.73 14.56
N PRO A 125 10.71 -46.52 13.48
CA PRO A 125 10.77 -47.98 13.55
C PRO A 125 12.20 -48.51 13.75
N HIS A 126 13.22 -47.79 13.29
CA HIS A 126 14.62 -48.13 13.43
C HIS A 126 15.51 -46.87 13.33
N ALA A 127 16.82 -47.04 13.53
CA ALA A 127 17.80 -46.01 13.24
C ALA A 127 17.96 -45.88 11.72
N GLY A 128 18.16 -44.66 11.23
CA GLY A 128 18.24 -44.38 9.80
C GLY A 128 18.12 -42.90 9.47
N LYS A 129 18.19 -42.59 8.18
CA LYS A 129 18.01 -41.26 7.61
C LYS A 129 16.62 -41.16 6.99
N TYR A 130 15.74 -40.36 7.59
CA TYR A 130 14.37 -40.16 7.13
C TYR A 130 14.24 -38.77 6.49
N VAL A 131 13.80 -38.70 5.23
CA VAL A 131 13.66 -37.44 4.48
C VAL A 131 12.18 -37.18 4.18
N TYR A 132 11.71 -35.99 4.52
CA TYR A 132 10.34 -35.54 4.33
C TYR A 132 10.28 -34.30 3.43
N LYS A 133 9.19 -34.15 2.67
CA LYS A 133 8.80 -32.92 1.99
C LYS A 133 7.89 -32.12 2.91
N VAL A 134 8.12 -30.82 3.00
CA VAL A 134 7.25 -29.89 3.73
C VAL A 134 6.72 -28.84 2.76
N THR A 135 5.39 -28.76 2.65
CA THR A 135 4.67 -27.80 1.80
C THR A 135 3.51 -27.18 2.58
N GLU A 136 3.02 -26.05 2.10
CA GLU A 136 1.78 -25.43 2.58
C GLU A 136 0.63 -25.74 1.62
N GLU A 137 -0.56 -25.95 2.16
CA GLU A 137 -1.80 -26.02 1.38
C GLU A 137 -2.20 -24.60 0.91
N GLU A 138 -2.49 -24.44 -0.38
CA GLU A 138 -2.92 -23.16 -0.97
C GLU A 138 -4.39 -22.81 -0.65
N ALA A 139 -4.81 -23.09 0.58
CA ALA A 139 -6.13 -22.82 1.10
C ALA A 139 -6.08 -22.57 2.62
N VAL A 140 -7.10 -21.90 3.12
CA VAL A 140 -7.34 -21.74 4.56
C VAL A 140 -8.60 -22.48 4.97
N SER A 141 -8.62 -22.96 6.22
CA SER A 141 -9.83 -23.51 6.86
C SER A 141 -10.31 -22.61 8.00
N GLY A 142 -11.57 -22.77 8.41
CA GLY A 142 -12.21 -21.96 9.48
C GLY A 142 -12.59 -20.54 9.06
N TYR A 143 -12.23 -20.10 7.85
CA TYR A 143 -12.51 -18.77 7.32
C TYR A 143 -12.87 -18.84 5.84
N ALA A 144 -13.93 -18.14 5.44
CA ALA A 144 -14.31 -17.98 4.04
C ALA A 144 -14.02 -16.54 3.60
N PRO A 145 -13.02 -16.30 2.74
CA PRO A 145 -12.69 -14.96 2.28
C PRO A 145 -13.85 -14.33 1.52
N ALA A 146 -14.14 -13.07 1.82
CA ALA A 146 -15.11 -12.29 1.05
C ALA A 146 -14.52 -11.87 -0.31
N ALA A 147 -15.36 -11.36 -1.22
CA ALA A 147 -14.94 -10.95 -2.56
C ALA A 147 -13.89 -9.81 -2.58
N ASN A 148 -13.81 -9.03 -1.50
CA ASN A 148 -12.85 -7.93 -1.32
C ASN A 148 -11.60 -8.36 -0.53
N GLU A 149 -11.40 -9.66 -0.32
CA GLU A 149 -10.30 -10.22 0.44
C GLU A 149 -9.51 -11.19 -0.43
N ALA A 150 -8.18 -11.20 -0.26
CA ALA A 150 -7.31 -12.07 -1.04
C ALA A 150 -6.19 -12.65 -0.17
N TYR A 151 -5.77 -13.85 -0.54
CA TYR A 151 -4.58 -14.50 -0.03
C TYR A 151 -3.60 -14.73 -1.18
N ILE A 152 -2.33 -14.46 -0.91
CA ILE A 152 -1.22 -14.94 -1.72
C ILE A 152 -0.50 -15.94 -0.83
N PHE A 153 -0.64 -17.22 -1.18
CA PHE A 153 -0.05 -18.32 -0.42
C PHE A 153 1.45 -18.44 -0.69
N SER A 154 2.18 -18.96 0.29
CA SER A 154 3.58 -19.29 0.13
C SER A 154 3.73 -20.47 -0.81
N HIS A 155 4.61 -20.35 -1.80
CA HIS A 155 5.03 -21.46 -2.65
C HIS A 155 6.36 -22.07 -2.17
N ALA A 156 6.78 -21.77 -0.94
CA ALA A 156 8.00 -22.36 -0.40
C ALA A 156 7.84 -23.87 -0.28
N GLU A 157 8.90 -24.59 -0.58
CA GLU A 157 8.98 -26.02 -0.34
C GLU A 157 10.30 -26.33 0.36
N TYR A 158 10.28 -27.26 1.31
CA TYR A 158 11.49 -27.68 2.02
C TYR A 158 11.62 -29.19 1.99
N THR A 159 12.87 -29.68 2.01
CA THR A 159 13.14 -31.03 2.50
C THR A 159 13.57 -30.96 3.96
N LEU A 160 13.04 -31.86 4.78
CA LEU A 160 13.42 -32.04 6.18
C LEU A 160 14.02 -33.43 6.35
N THR A 161 15.28 -33.50 6.76
CA THR A 161 15.99 -34.74 7.04
C THR A 161 16.13 -34.94 8.55
N ALA A 162 15.63 -36.05 9.07
CA ALA A 162 15.85 -36.52 10.43
C ALA A 162 16.85 -37.68 10.44
N TYR A 163 17.91 -37.55 11.22
CA TYR A 163 18.92 -38.59 11.43
C TYR A 163 18.65 -39.27 12.77
N VAL A 164 18.18 -40.51 12.74
CA VAL A 164 17.78 -41.27 13.92
C VAL A 164 18.88 -42.24 14.31
N LYS A 165 19.26 -42.26 15.59
CA LYS A 165 20.25 -43.18 16.14
C LYS A 165 19.65 -44.06 17.22
N ASN A 166 20.29 -45.23 17.43
CA ASN A 166 20.11 -46.00 18.65
C ASN A 166 20.74 -45.24 19.82
N GLY A 167 19.94 -44.92 20.80
CA GLY A 167 20.36 -44.51 22.13
C GLY A 167 20.40 -45.71 23.09
N THR A 168 20.76 -45.43 24.33
CA THR A 168 20.79 -46.40 25.42
C THR A 168 19.38 -46.89 25.79
N ASN A 169 18.37 -46.03 25.66
CA ASN A 169 16.98 -46.29 26.07
C ASN A 169 15.98 -46.39 24.90
N GLY A 170 16.47 -46.40 23.66
CA GLY A 170 15.62 -46.41 22.47
C GLY A 170 16.14 -45.49 21.38
N LEU A 171 15.33 -45.27 20.35
CA LEU A 171 15.68 -44.43 19.22
C LEU A 171 15.50 -42.94 19.58
N TYR A 172 16.37 -42.09 19.05
CA TYR A 172 16.24 -40.64 19.17
C TYR A 172 16.71 -39.94 17.90
N VAL A 173 16.17 -38.74 17.65
CA VAL A 173 16.61 -37.87 16.56
C VAL A 173 17.93 -37.22 16.96
N ALA A 174 19.03 -37.70 16.40
CA ALA A 174 20.38 -37.24 16.71
C ALA A 174 20.79 -35.99 15.93
N ALA A 175 20.22 -35.79 14.75
CA ALA A 175 20.39 -34.55 14.01
C ALA A 175 19.21 -34.25 13.10
N VAL A 176 19.05 -32.99 12.74
CA VAL A 176 18.11 -32.52 11.72
C VAL A 176 18.82 -31.63 10.71
N ALA A 177 18.34 -31.64 9.47
CA ALA A 177 18.76 -30.70 8.45
C ALA A 177 17.55 -30.33 7.59
N SER A 178 17.43 -29.06 7.21
CA SER A 178 16.42 -28.62 6.25
C SER A 178 17.07 -27.92 5.06
N GLN A 179 16.46 -28.06 3.89
CA GLN A 179 16.92 -27.46 2.64
C GLN A 179 15.76 -26.88 1.85
N ILE A 180 15.97 -25.70 1.27
CA ILE A 180 15.02 -25.03 0.39
C ILE A 180 14.93 -25.78 -0.95
N VAL A 181 13.72 -26.16 -1.34
CA VAL A 181 13.39 -26.79 -2.62
C VAL A 181 12.74 -25.78 -3.57
N ALA A 182 11.89 -24.91 -3.04
CA ALA A 182 11.28 -23.81 -3.77
C ALA A 182 11.29 -22.54 -2.90
N LEU A 183 11.47 -21.39 -3.55
CA LEU A 183 11.56 -20.08 -2.90
C LEU A 183 10.19 -19.42 -2.82
N ASP A 184 9.98 -18.62 -1.78
CA ASP A 184 8.91 -17.64 -1.63
C ASP A 184 9.46 -16.25 -1.27
N SER A 185 8.55 -15.33 -0.93
CA SER A 185 8.87 -13.95 -0.57
C SER A 185 9.72 -13.79 0.72
N SER A 186 9.75 -14.78 1.62
CA SER A 186 10.60 -14.76 2.81
C SER A 186 12.04 -15.14 2.54
N ASN A 187 12.34 -15.80 1.43
CA ASN A 187 13.67 -16.38 1.23
C ASN A 187 14.75 -15.35 0.86
N GLY A 188 14.40 -14.08 0.62
CA GLY A 188 15.37 -12.98 0.46
C GLY A 188 16.42 -13.27 -0.62
N ASN A 189 17.70 -13.35 -0.20
CA ASN A 189 18.84 -13.65 -1.08
C ASN A 189 19.19 -15.15 -1.15
N SER A 190 18.40 -16.03 -0.54
CA SER A 190 18.64 -17.48 -0.56
C SER A 190 18.43 -18.04 -1.96
N VAL A 191 19.07 -19.16 -2.26
CA VAL A 191 18.87 -19.92 -3.50
C VAL A 191 18.33 -21.32 -3.20
N VAL A 192 17.68 -21.92 -4.19
CA VAL A 192 17.26 -23.33 -4.11
C VAL A 192 18.48 -24.20 -3.80
N GLY A 193 18.35 -25.06 -2.81
CA GLY A 193 19.43 -25.89 -2.29
C GLY A 193 20.13 -25.33 -1.04
N ASP A 194 19.87 -24.09 -0.65
CA ASP A 194 20.38 -23.55 0.61
C ASP A 194 19.78 -24.30 1.80
N LYS A 195 20.61 -24.49 2.83
CA LYS A 195 20.19 -25.12 4.08
C LYS A 195 19.67 -24.07 5.05
N VAL A 196 18.56 -24.38 5.71
CA VAL A 196 17.95 -23.55 6.74
C VAL A 196 17.89 -24.28 8.07
N ASP A 197 17.89 -23.53 9.16
CA ASP A 197 17.76 -24.05 10.52
C ASP A 197 16.29 -24.36 10.83
N PRO A 198 15.86 -25.63 10.94
CA PRO A 198 14.47 -25.96 11.25
C PRO A 198 14.14 -25.90 12.75
N THR A 199 15.10 -25.57 13.61
CA THR A 199 14.94 -25.66 15.07
C THR A 199 13.84 -24.71 15.55
N PRO A 200 12.96 -25.16 16.44
CA PRO A 200 12.16 -24.23 17.23
C PRO A 200 13.06 -23.42 18.16
N ASP A 201 13.47 -22.25 17.68
CA ASP A 201 14.08 -21.23 18.51
C ASP A 201 12.97 -20.45 19.24
N GLY A 202 13.11 -20.31 20.56
CA GLY A 202 12.28 -19.60 21.54
C GLY A 202 10.91 -19.01 21.17
N ASP A 203 10.76 -17.69 21.41
CA ASP A 203 9.48 -16.98 21.32
C ASP A 203 9.30 -16.39 19.90
N PRO A 204 8.30 -16.84 19.11
CA PRO A 204 8.10 -16.37 17.75
C PRO A 204 7.77 -14.86 17.64
N ASN A 205 7.51 -14.19 18.76
CA ASN A 205 7.37 -12.73 18.82
C ASN A 205 8.73 -11.99 18.81
N ILE A 206 9.84 -12.71 18.99
CA ILE A 206 11.21 -12.18 18.91
C ILE A 206 11.75 -12.47 17.51
N GLU A 207 12.21 -11.42 16.82
CA GLU A 207 12.74 -11.56 15.47
C GLU A 207 13.95 -12.50 15.44
N GLY A 208 13.86 -13.54 14.60
CA GLY A 208 14.92 -14.52 14.47
C GLY A 208 14.90 -15.65 15.51
N ASP A 209 13.97 -15.65 16.47
CA ASP A 209 13.78 -16.70 17.48
C ASP A 209 12.60 -17.59 17.06
N TYR A 210 12.79 -18.31 15.95
CA TYR A 210 11.84 -19.27 15.38
C TYR A 210 12.50 -20.08 14.26
N SER A 211 11.86 -21.18 13.84
CA SER A 211 12.35 -22.02 12.73
C SER A 211 12.50 -21.23 11.43
N LYS A 212 13.60 -21.46 10.72
CA LYS A 212 13.89 -20.85 9.41
C LYS A 212 13.25 -21.60 8.25
N MET A 213 12.45 -22.64 8.51
CA MET A 213 11.45 -23.14 7.56
C MET A 213 10.23 -22.22 7.57
N ILE A 214 10.36 -21.09 6.87
CA ILE A 214 9.37 -20.00 6.88
C ILE A 214 8.47 -20.13 5.65
N PHE A 215 7.17 -20.06 5.88
CA PHE A 215 6.15 -19.89 4.85
C PHE A 215 5.52 -18.50 5.02
N THR A 216 5.75 -17.59 4.06
CA THR A 216 5.21 -16.23 4.10
C THR A 216 4.02 -16.06 3.18
N ASN A 217 2.87 -15.72 3.76
CA ASN A 217 1.67 -15.37 3.02
C ASN A 217 1.36 -13.89 3.16
N ILE A 218 0.68 -13.38 2.14
CA ILE A 218 0.10 -12.04 2.17
C ILE A 218 -1.40 -12.19 2.25
N TYR A 219 -2.01 -11.55 3.24
CA TYR A 219 -3.44 -11.33 3.30
C TYR A 219 -3.74 -9.86 3.03
N SER A 220 -4.71 -9.59 2.18
CA SER A 220 -5.14 -8.25 1.86
C SER A 220 -6.66 -8.12 1.84
N LYS A 221 -7.11 -6.90 2.08
CA LYS A 221 -8.51 -6.52 2.03
C LYS A 221 -8.63 -5.14 1.42
N THR A 222 -9.62 -4.94 0.54
CA THR A 222 -9.96 -3.59 0.04
C THR A 222 -11.03 -2.95 0.93
N ALA A 223 -10.87 -1.66 1.17
CA ALA A 223 -11.89 -0.80 1.75
C ALA A 223 -13.00 -0.55 0.71
N GLY A 224 -14.19 -0.19 1.18
CA GLY A 224 -15.37 -0.01 0.34
C GLY A 224 -16.08 -1.34 0.03
N GLY A 225 -16.77 -1.38 -1.11
CA GLY A 225 -17.58 -2.51 -1.53
C GLY A 225 -17.80 -2.54 -3.04
N VAL A 226 -18.90 -3.16 -3.46
CA VAL A 226 -19.17 -3.40 -4.90
C VAL A 226 -20.17 -2.41 -5.49
N ASP A 227 -20.91 -1.67 -4.66
CA ASP A 227 -21.85 -0.65 -5.09
C ASP A 227 -21.31 0.77 -4.91
N SER A 228 -20.80 1.37 -5.99
CA SER A 228 -20.32 2.76 -5.97
C SER A 228 -21.35 3.81 -5.53
N THR A 229 -22.65 3.51 -5.62
CA THR A 229 -23.73 4.42 -5.21
C THR A 229 -24.08 4.30 -3.74
N ASP A 230 -23.79 3.16 -3.11
CA ASP A 230 -24.00 2.97 -1.67
C ASP A 230 -22.96 3.80 -0.88
N PRO A 231 -23.39 4.66 0.06
CA PRO A 231 -22.48 5.35 0.98
C PRO A 231 -21.55 4.43 1.78
N THR A 232 -21.93 3.18 2.08
CA THR A 232 -21.10 2.26 2.87
C THR A 232 -20.00 1.57 2.07
N ASP A 233 -20.11 1.57 0.75
CA ASP A 233 -19.20 0.86 -0.16
C ASP A 233 -18.09 1.77 -0.72
N LYS A 234 -17.88 2.95 -0.11
CA LYS A 234 -16.88 3.93 -0.56
C LYS A 234 -15.57 3.74 0.19
N ALA A 235 -14.50 3.43 -0.54
CA ALA A 235 -13.15 3.34 -0.01
C ALA A 235 -12.55 4.73 0.24
N LEU A 236 -12.74 5.64 -0.72
CA LEU A 236 -12.32 7.04 -0.66
C LEU A 236 -13.31 7.91 -1.43
N THR A 237 -13.68 9.06 -0.86
CA THR A 237 -14.47 10.08 -1.57
C THR A 237 -13.71 11.40 -1.66
N ILE A 238 -13.49 11.90 -2.87
CA ILE A 238 -12.94 13.23 -3.14
C ILE A 238 -14.09 14.10 -3.67
N SER A 239 -14.51 15.14 -2.94
CA SER A 239 -15.70 15.94 -3.30
C SER A 239 -15.37 17.39 -3.60
N LYS A 240 -16.18 18.02 -4.46
CA LYS A 240 -16.03 19.42 -4.84
C LYS A 240 -17.24 20.27 -4.40
N THR A 241 -16.96 21.30 -3.62
CA THR A 241 -17.92 22.35 -3.25
C THR A 241 -17.42 23.71 -3.77
N VAL A 242 -18.33 24.54 -4.25
CA VAL A 242 -18.05 25.85 -4.84
C VAL A 242 -18.96 26.88 -4.17
N THR A 243 -18.37 27.88 -3.52
CA THR A 243 -19.06 28.85 -2.65
C THR A 243 -18.74 30.29 -3.04
N GLY A 244 -19.54 31.24 -2.56
CA GLY A 244 -19.48 32.66 -2.93
C GLY A 244 -20.59 33.05 -3.90
N ASP A 245 -21.09 34.27 -3.76
CA ASP A 245 -22.29 34.76 -4.47
C ASP A 245 -22.11 34.84 -5.99
N TYR A 246 -20.87 35.06 -6.44
CA TYR A 246 -20.49 35.18 -7.85
C TYR A 246 -19.77 33.94 -8.39
N ALA A 247 -19.82 32.82 -7.65
CA ALA A 247 -19.11 31.61 -8.01
C ALA A 247 -19.79 30.87 -9.17
N ASP A 248 -18.98 30.41 -10.13
CA ASP A 248 -19.42 29.55 -11.22
C ASP A 248 -19.48 28.09 -10.77
N ARG A 249 -20.70 27.63 -10.46
CA ARG A 249 -20.99 26.25 -10.05
C ARG A 249 -21.05 25.25 -11.21
N THR A 250 -20.95 25.72 -12.45
CA THR A 250 -20.95 24.85 -13.65
C THR A 250 -19.54 24.49 -14.11
N ARG A 251 -18.54 25.25 -13.67
CA ARG A 251 -17.14 25.10 -14.02
C ARG A 251 -16.54 23.79 -13.50
N TYR A 252 -15.71 23.17 -14.32
CA TYR A 252 -14.87 22.05 -13.92
C TYR A 252 -13.57 22.54 -13.25
N PHE A 253 -13.21 21.88 -12.17
CA PHE A 253 -11.96 22.05 -11.43
C PHE A 253 -11.12 20.77 -11.65
N ALA A 254 -9.86 20.93 -12.05
CA ALA A 254 -8.98 19.82 -12.38
C ALA A 254 -8.25 19.32 -11.13
N PHE A 255 -8.36 18.01 -10.88
CA PHE A 255 -7.72 17.29 -9.79
C PHE A 255 -6.72 16.28 -10.33
N ASP A 256 -5.46 16.40 -9.96
CA ASP A 256 -4.47 15.35 -10.13
C ASP A 256 -4.54 14.40 -8.94
N VAL A 257 -4.97 13.16 -9.21
CA VAL A 257 -5.20 12.13 -8.20
C VAL A 257 -4.28 10.94 -8.45
N ALA A 258 -3.59 10.47 -7.42
CA ALA A 258 -2.82 9.24 -7.47
C ALA A 258 -3.17 8.36 -6.27
N ALA A 259 -3.56 7.11 -6.51
CA ALA A 259 -3.74 6.11 -5.45
C ALA A 259 -2.61 5.08 -5.53
N ARG A 260 -1.92 4.82 -4.42
CA ARG A 260 -0.76 3.93 -4.32
C ARG A 260 -1.16 2.68 -3.56
N LYS A 261 -0.86 1.50 -4.11
CA LYS A 261 -1.05 0.23 -3.39
C LYS A 261 -0.07 0.12 -2.20
N PRO A 262 -0.42 -0.65 -1.16
CA PRO A 262 0.55 -1.02 -0.13
C PRO A 262 1.74 -1.77 -0.77
N GLU A 263 2.94 -1.55 -0.22
CA GLU A 263 4.17 -2.14 -0.74
C GLU A 263 4.14 -3.67 -0.73
N VAL A 264 3.52 -4.25 0.30
CA VAL A 264 3.39 -5.71 0.48
C VAL A 264 2.53 -6.39 -0.57
N ILE A 265 1.71 -5.65 -1.32
CA ILE A 265 0.89 -6.23 -2.39
C ILE A 265 1.75 -6.34 -3.65
N PRO A 266 2.08 -7.54 -4.16
CA PRO A 266 2.92 -7.69 -5.33
C PRO A 266 2.14 -7.40 -6.61
N GLY A 267 2.89 -7.24 -7.71
CA GLY A 267 2.31 -7.04 -9.04
C GLY A 267 1.65 -5.68 -9.26
N ASP A 268 1.09 -5.51 -10.45
CA ASP A 268 0.36 -4.30 -10.84
C ASP A 268 -1.08 -4.37 -10.35
N VAL A 269 -1.59 -3.23 -9.87
CA VAL A 269 -2.96 -3.10 -9.37
C VAL A 269 -3.66 -1.98 -10.13
N THR A 270 -4.94 -2.21 -10.44
CA THR A 270 -5.84 -1.18 -10.97
C THR A 270 -7.01 -1.00 -10.01
N TYR A 271 -7.45 0.23 -9.84
CA TYR A 271 -8.56 0.64 -8.98
C TYR A 271 -9.69 1.23 -9.81
N LYS A 272 -10.91 1.08 -9.32
CA LYS A 272 -12.11 1.64 -9.93
C LYS A 272 -12.49 2.92 -9.23
N ALA A 273 -12.72 3.98 -10.02
CA ALA A 273 -13.26 5.24 -9.52
C ALA A 273 -14.47 5.70 -10.33
N TYR A 274 -15.48 6.21 -9.65
CA TYR A 274 -16.75 6.64 -10.24
C TYR A 274 -16.94 8.13 -9.96
N VAL A 275 -17.43 8.88 -10.93
CA VAL A 275 -17.88 10.26 -10.69
C VAL A 275 -19.36 10.24 -10.36
N LEU A 276 -19.76 10.78 -9.21
CA LEU A 276 -21.15 10.87 -8.79
C LEU A 276 -21.60 12.33 -8.66
N ASP A 277 -22.87 12.60 -8.95
CA ASP A 277 -23.52 13.89 -8.70
C ASP A 277 -24.12 14.00 -7.28
N ALA A 278 -24.72 15.14 -6.93
CA ALA A 278 -25.36 15.37 -5.64
C ALA A 278 -26.40 14.28 -5.25
N SER A 279 -27.02 13.65 -6.24
CA SER A 279 -28.08 12.64 -6.08
C SER A 279 -27.58 11.19 -6.11
N ASN A 280 -26.25 10.97 -6.08
CA ASN A 280 -25.60 9.65 -6.21
C ASN A 280 -25.75 8.99 -7.59
N ASN A 281 -26.12 9.74 -8.63
CA ASN A 281 -26.09 9.19 -9.99
C ASN A 281 -24.67 9.23 -10.55
N ILE A 282 -24.31 8.19 -11.30
CA ILE A 282 -23.05 8.13 -12.02
C ILE A 282 -23.06 9.14 -13.17
N VAL A 283 -22.03 9.96 -13.24
CA VAL A 283 -21.80 10.94 -14.30
C VAL A 283 -20.80 10.38 -15.31
N THR A 284 -21.17 10.37 -16.59
CA THR A 284 -20.38 9.79 -17.69
C THR A 284 -19.85 10.83 -18.69
N SER A 285 -19.85 12.11 -18.30
CA SER A 285 -19.39 13.22 -19.15
C SER A 285 -17.91 13.09 -19.49
N THR A 286 -17.56 13.32 -20.75
CA THR A 286 -16.16 13.35 -21.22
C THR A 286 -15.36 14.52 -20.63
N GLU A 287 -16.05 15.55 -20.14
CA GLU A 287 -15.42 16.66 -19.42
C GLU A 287 -14.86 16.22 -18.06
N ASN A 288 -15.52 15.24 -17.41
CA ASN A 288 -15.02 14.67 -16.15
C ASN A 288 -13.78 13.83 -16.39
N TYR A 289 -13.86 12.92 -17.37
CA TYR A 289 -12.74 12.10 -17.84
C TYR A 289 -13.05 11.49 -19.21
N MET A 290 -12.08 11.44 -20.12
CA MET A 290 -12.34 11.06 -21.51
C MET A 290 -12.61 9.56 -21.71
N THR A 291 -11.98 8.69 -20.91
CA THR A 291 -11.98 7.24 -21.15
C THR A 291 -12.62 6.50 -19.99
N LEU A 292 -13.81 5.95 -20.22
CA LEU A 292 -14.54 5.17 -19.23
C LEU A 292 -14.55 3.69 -19.62
N GLN A 293 -14.50 2.82 -18.61
CA GLN A 293 -14.77 1.39 -18.71
C GLN A 293 -16.14 1.08 -18.08
N THR A 294 -16.60 -0.15 -18.22
CA THR A 294 -17.89 -0.61 -17.68
C THR A 294 -17.66 -1.81 -16.78
N ASP A 295 -18.21 -1.78 -15.56
CA ASP A 295 -18.09 -2.89 -14.62
C ASP A 295 -19.11 -4.01 -14.90
N SER A 296 -19.08 -5.07 -14.09
CA SER A 296 -20.00 -6.21 -14.21
C SER A 296 -21.48 -5.83 -14.01
N ASN A 297 -21.75 -4.68 -13.40
CA ASN A 297 -23.09 -4.15 -13.13
C ASN A 297 -23.50 -3.09 -14.16
N SER A 298 -22.80 -3.00 -15.30
CA SER A 298 -23.05 -2.01 -16.35
C SER A 298 -22.86 -0.55 -15.91
N LYS A 299 -22.10 -0.28 -14.85
CA LYS A 299 -21.79 1.07 -14.37
C LYS A 299 -20.46 1.56 -14.95
N SER A 300 -20.44 2.79 -15.44
CA SER A 300 -19.23 3.40 -16.02
C SER A 300 -18.25 3.88 -14.95
N TYR A 301 -16.97 3.57 -15.13
CA TYR A 301 -15.90 3.94 -14.19
C TYR A 301 -14.60 4.36 -14.89
N ILE A 302 -13.75 5.04 -14.15
CA ILE A 302 -12.37 5.40 -14.51
C ILE A 302 -11.44 4.34 -13.92
N SER A 303 -10.59 3.76 -14.77
CA SER A 303 -9.57 2.79 -14.33
C SER A 303 -8.30 3.51 -13.91
N PHE A 304 -7.96 3.44 -12.63
CA PHE A 304 -6.76 4.02 -12.05
C PHE A 304 -5.65 2.99 -11.89
N SER A 305 -4.56 3.11 -12.64
CA SER A 305 -3.36 2.31 -12.39
C SER A 305 -2.67 2.80 -11.12
N ALA A 306 -2.46 1.89 -10.16
CA ALA A 306 -1.86 2.24 -8.88
C ALA A 306 -0.49 2.93 -9.06
N GLY A 307 -0.27 4.04 -8.36
CA GLY A 307 0.94 4.84 -8.40
C GLY A 307 1.05 5.81 -9.59
N THR A 308 0.13 5.77 -10.55
CA THR A 308 0.12 6.69 -11.70
C THR A 308 -0.86 7.83 -11.46
N PRO A 309 -0.41 9.10 -11.41
CA PRO A 309 -1.32 10.24 -11.31
C PRO A 309 -2.21 10.36 -12.54
N MET A 310 -3.48 10.66 -12.32
CA MET A 310 -4.46 10.92 -13.38
C MET A 310 -5.24 12.19 -13.07
N THR A 311 -5.49 12.99 -14.10
CA THR A 311 -6.29 14.21 -13.98
C THR A 311 -7.77 13.88 -14.16
N VAL A 312 -8.58 14.20 -13.16
CA VAL A 312 -10.04 14.11 -13.19
C VAL A 312 -10.63 15.49 -12.91
N ASN A 313 -11.64 15.86 -13.67
CA ASN A 313 -12.31 17.14 -13.50
C ASN A 313 -13.59 16.95 -12.68
N LEU A 314 -13.88 17.82 -11.73
CA LEU A 314 -15.14 17.84 -10.96
C LEU A 314 -15.73 19.25 -10.96
N LYS A 315 -17.06 19.37 -11.13
CA LYS A 315 -17.78 20.63 -10.88
C LYS A 315 -18.43 20.62 -9.50
N HIS A 316 -19.16 21.68 -9.16
CA HIS A 316 -19.91 21.76 -7.91
C HIS A 316 -20.80 20.52 -7.68
N ASP A 317 -20.77 20.01 -6.44
CA ASP A 317 -21.51 18.86 -5.94
C ASP A 317 -21.20 17.52 -6.62
N GLN A 318 -20.15 17.47 -7.44
CA GLN A 318 -19.58 16.20 -7.91
C GLN A 318 -18.55 15.65 -6.94
N ARG A 319 -18.41 14.33 -6.97
CA ARG A 319 -17.38 13.59 -6.23
C ARG A 319 -16.78 12.48 -7.06
N LEU A 320 -15.49 12.24 -6.88
CA LEU A 320 -14.79 11.04 -7.33
C LEU A 320 -14.79 10.02 -6.19
N VAL A 321 -15.27 8.81 -6.45
CA VAL A 321 -15.44 7.75 -5.45
C VAL A 321 -14.68 6.51 -5.87
N PHE A 322 -13.70 6.10 -5.07
CA PHE A 322 -13.08 4.78 -5.20
C PHE A 322 -13.83 3.75 -4.37
N THR A 323 -13.92 2.52 -4.86
CA THR A 323 -14.65 1.43 -4.18
C THR A 323 -13.77 0.26 -3.77
N ASP A 324 -12.53 0.18 -4.27
CA ASP A 324 -11.68 -1.00 -4.17
C ASP A 324 -10.22 -0.68 -3.81
N LEU A 325 -9.97 0.43 -3.11
CA LEU A 325 -8.62 0.72 -2.59
C LEU A 325 -8.27 -0.27 -1.48
N HIS A 326 -7.07 -0.85 -1.55
CA HIS A 326 -6.56 -1.68 -0.46
C HIS A 326 -6.53 -0.90 0.86
N ILE A 327 -6.92 -1.54 1.97
CA ILE A 327 -6.60 -1.02 3.29
C ILE A 327 -5.08 -0.92 3.39
N GLY A 328 -4.56 0.18 3.95
CA GLY A 328 -3.14 0.49 3.98
C GLY A 328 -2.59 1.11 2.70
N ALA A 329 -3.42 1.32 1.67
CA ALA A 329 -3.05 2.13 0.51
C ALA A 329 -2.81 3.60 0.92
N SER A 330 -2.23 4.41 0.04
CA SER A 330 -2.18 5.85 0.23
C SER A 330 -2.66 6.60 -1.01
N TYR A 331 -3.05 7.86 -0.85
CA TYR A 331 -3.42 8.72 -1.97
C TYR A 331 -2.79 10.11 -1.89
N ASP A 332 -2.60 10.67 -3.08
CA ASP A 332 -2.28 12.07 -3.32
C ASP A 332 -3.46 12.69 -4.08
N VAL A 333 -3.85 13.90 -3.70
CA VAL A 333 -4.83 14.69 -4.46
C VAL A 333 -4.43 16.14 -4.45
N THR A 334 -4.35 16.73 -5.65
CA THR A 334 -4.04 18.13 -5.82
C THR A 334 -5.00 18.77 -6.81
N GLU A 335 -5.67 19.84 -6.40
CA GLU A 335 -6.50 20.67 -7.24
C GLU A 335 -5.66 21.80 -7.87
N THR A 336 -5.74 21.95 -9.18
CA THR A 336 -5.03 23.01 -9.92
C THR A 336 -5.53 24.40 -9.54
N ALA A 337 -4.63 25.39 -9.51
CA ALA A 337 -4.95 26.79 -9.26
C ALA A 337 -6.02 27.33 -10.21
N VAL A 338 -6.94 28.13 -9.69
CA VAL A 338 -8.01 28.75 -10.46
C VAL A 338 -8.11 30.22 -10.11
N GLN A 339 -8.16 31.06 -11.14
CA GLN A 339 -8.30 32.50 -10.95
C GLN A 339 -9.60 32.87 -10.22
N ASN A 340 -9.47 33.78 -9.25
CA ASN A 340 -10.49 34.33 -8.37
C ASN A 340 -11.06 33.36 -7.33
N TYR A 341 -10.47 32.17 -7.16
CA TYR A 341 -10.90 31.21 -6.14
C TYR A 341 -9.82 30.96 -5.10
N LYS A 342 -10.26 30.74 -3.86
CA LYS A 342 -9.45 30.29 -2.73
C LYS A 342 -9.86 28.88 -2.34
N ALA A 343 -8.92 27.94 -2.41
CA ALA A 343 -9.14 26.54 -2.08
C ALA A 343 -8.96 26.25 -0.59
N SER A 344 -9.81 25.38 -0.08
CA SER A 344 -9.73 24.77 1.26
C SER A 344 -10.13 23.30 1.18
N LEU A 345 -9.71 22.51 2.16
CA LEU A 345 -9.88 21.07 2.21
C LEU A 345 -10.18 20.64 3.64
N ALA A 346 -11.17 19.77 3.81
CA ALA A 346 -11.33 18.95 4.99
C ALA A 346 -11.17 17.48 4.60
N TYR A 347 -10.36 16.70 5.32
CA TYR A 347 -10.15 15.28 5.05
C TYR A 347 -10.30 14.43 6.30
N VAL A 348 -10.68 13.16 6.09
CA VAL A 348 -10.87 12.15 7.14
C VAL A 348 -10.05 10.93 6.76
N VAL A 349 -9.32 10.39 7.73
CA VAL A 349 -8.55 9.15 7.61
C VAL A 349 -9.14 8.13 8.57
N ASN A 350 -9.53 6.97 8.04
CA ASN A 350 -9.99 5.82 8.83
C ASN A 350 -11.05 6.16 9.89
N GLY A 351 -12.07 6.94 9.53
CA GLY A 351 -13.15 7.34 10.46
C GLY A 351 -12.72 8.27 11.61
N GLY A 352 -11.50 8.80 11.56
CA GLY A 352 -10.96 9.73 12.55
C GLY A 352 -11.61 11.11 12.52
N THR A 353 -11.10 12.01 13.36
CA THR A 353 -11.53 13.41 13.38
C THR A 353 -11.14 14.13 12.09
N PRO A 354 -12.03 14.91 11.47
CA PRO A 354 -11.69 15.67 10.27
C PRO A 354 -10.54 16.66 10.52
N GLU A 355 -9.54 16.62 9.66
CA GLU A 355 -8.47 17.62 9.60
C GLU A 355 -8.79 18.64 8.52
N SER A 356 -8.46 19.91 8.74
CA SER A 356 -8.77 20.99 7.80
C SER A 356 -7.57 21.89 7.54
N THR A 357 -7.42 22.27 6.29
CA THR A 357 -6.37 23.18 5.83
C THR A 357 -6.90 24.05 4.70
N SER A 358 -6.29 25.22 4.50
CA SER A 358 -6.67 26.16 3.45
C SER A 358 -5.47 26.90 2.91
N ASN A 359 -5.52 27.29 1.65
CA ASN A 359 -4.55 28.26 1.13
C ASN A 359 -4.65 29.58 1.91
N THR A 360 -3.53 30.30 2.00
CA THR A 360 -3.52 31.64 2.60
C THR A 360 -4.13 32.66 1.63
N GLU A 361 -3.86 32.50 0.33
CA GLU A 361 -4.27 33.39 -0.75
C GLU A 361 -5.09 32.65 -1.83
N GLY A 362 -5.79 33.41 -2.67
CA GLY A 362 -6.47 32.85 -3.85
C GLY A 362 -5.49 32.51 -4.98
N ASN A 363 -5.97 31.81 -6.01
CA ASN A 363 -5.22 31.51 -7.24
C ASN A 363 -4.00 30.60 -7.05
N LEU A 364 -3.99 29.80 -5.98
CA LEU A 364 -2.93 28.84 -5.69
C LEU A 364 -3.43 27.42 -5.85
N GLN A 365 -2.54 26.53 -6.29
CA GLN A 365 -2.76 25.08 -6.30
C GLN A 365 -2.91 24.59 -4.85
N PHE A 366 -3.67 23.52 -4.63
CA PHE A 366 -3.91 23.03 -3.27
C PHE A 366 -4.08 21.52 -3.22
N GLY A 367 -3.48 20.86 -2.23
CA GLY A 367 -3.54 19.41 -2.16
C GLY A 367 -2.93 18.83 -0.89
N ILE A 368 -3.06 17.52 -0.78
CA ILE A 368 -2.50 16.67 0.27
C ILE A 368 -1.78 15.51 -0.39
N SER A 369 -0.82 14.93 0.33
CA SER A 369 0.01 13.85 -0.20
C SER A 369 0.25 12.79 0.87
N ASN A 370 0.39 11.55 0.39
CA ASN A 370 0.67 10.37 1.17
C ASN A 370 -0.33 10.13 2.32
N ILE A 371 -1.62 10.35 2.05
CA ILE A 371 -2.68 10.13 3.04
C ILE A 371 -3.10 8.66 3.03
N LEU A 372 -3.11 8.02 4.20
CA LEU A 372 -3.44 6.61 4.37
C LEU A 372 -4.93 6.33 4.10
N ILE A 373 -5.22 5.18 3.51
CA ILE A 373 -6.56 4.61 3.38
C ILE A 373 -6.77 3.55 4.47
N GLY A 374 -7.63 3.85 5.43
CA GLY A 374 -8.03 2.91 6.46
C GLY A 374 -9.24 2.06 6.09
N LYS A 375 -9.63 1.16 6.99
CA LYS A 375 -10.82 0.31 6.84
C LYS A 375 -12.13 1.10 6.90
N ASP A 376 -12.15 2.17 7.70
CA ASP A 376 -13.31 3.02 7.93
C ASP A 376 -13.31 4.21 6.96
N GLN A 377 -14.24 5.14 7.12
CA GLN A 377 -14.44 6.27 6.21
C GLN A 377 -13.15 7.02 5.88
N ASN A 378 -12.86 7.20 4.58
CA ASN A 378 -11.81 8.09 4.09
C ASN A 378 -12.41 9.13 3.13
N SER A 379 -12.04 10.41 3.29
CA SER A 379 -12.57 11.48 2.43
C SER A 379 -11.62 12.66 2.28
N ALA A 380 -11.78 13.41 1.19
CA ALA A 380 -11.13 14.70 0.93
C ALA A 380 -12.13 15.67 0.28
N ALA A 381 -12.69 16.58 1.07
CA ALA A 381 -13.71 17.54 0.64
C ALA A 381 -13.09 18.91 0.31
N PHE A 382 -12.97 19.22 -0.97
CA PHE A 382 -12.41 20.48 -1.48
C PHE A 382 -13.47 21.55 -1.65
N THR A 383 -13.33 22.68 -0.96
CA THR A 383 -14.17 23.86 -1.13
C THR A 383 -13.40 24.97 -1.84
N ASN A 384 -13.95 25.51 -2.93
CA ASN A 384 -13.46 26.73 -3.57
C ASN A 384 -14.41 27.89 -3.33
N GLU A 385 -13.93 28.89 -2.61
CA GLU A 385 -14.64 30.13 -2.38
C GLU A 385 -14.23 31.16 -3.43
N TYR A 386 -15.21 31.69 -4.17
CA TYR A 386 -14.97 32.78 -5.11
C TYR A 386 -14.78 34.09 -4.35
N GLN A 387 -13.86 34.93 -4.84
CA GLN A 387 -13.59 36.23 -4.23
C GLN A 387 -14.85 37.09 -4.08
N THR A 388 -14.90 37.88 -3.01
CA THR A 388 -15.97 38.86 -2.83
C THR A 388 -15.84 39.97 -3.87
N VAL A 389 -16.90 40.22 -4.63
CA VAL A 389 -16.97 41.35 -5.56
C VAL A 389 -17.88 42.40 -4.95
N THR A 390 -17.34 43.56 -4.59
CA THR A 390 -18.14 44.72 -4.17
C THR A 390 -18.40 45.61 -5.39
N PRO A 391 -19.65 45.87 -5.79
CA PRO A 391 -19.97 46.79 -6.88
C PRO A 391 -19.62 48.22 -6.49
N THR A 392 -18.37 48.64 -6.68
CA THR A 392 -18.01 50.05 -6.54
C THR A 392 -18.41 50.76 -7.82
N GLY A 393 -19.42 51.63 -7.77
CA GLY A 393 -19.86 52.46 -8.91
C GLY A 393 -18.84 53.47 -9.44
N VAL A 394 -17.57 53.32 -9.06
CA VAL A 394 -16.42 54.09 -9.53
C VAL A 394 -15.36 53.10 -9.98
N VAL A 395 -14.97 53.17 -11.24
CA VAL A 395 -13.84 52.41 -11.79
C VAL A 395 -12.56 52.91 -11.10
N ILE A 396 -12.06 52.19 -10.10
CA ILE A 396 -10.84 52.52 -9.34
C ILE A 396 -9.61 52.67 -10.26
N ASN A 397 -9.62 52.05 -11.44
CA ASN A 397 -8.57 52.22 -12.45
C ASN A 397 -8.47 53.64 -13.05
N ASN A 398 -9.42 54.54 -12.76
CA ASN A 398 -9.35 55.93 -13.24
C ASN A 398 -8.95 56.95 -12.16
N LEU A 399 -8.70 56.55 -10.91
CA LEU A 399 -8.27 57.46 -9.84
C LEU A 399 -7.06 58.33 -10.23
N PRO A 400 -6.01 57.79 -10.90
CA PRO A 400 -4.90 58.62 -11.40
C PRO A 400 -5.36 59.68 -12.40
N PHE A 401 -6.29 59.34 -13.30
CA PHE A 401 -6.82 60.27 -14.31
C PHE A 401 -7.76 61.33 -13.69
N VAL A 402 -8.59 60.95 -12.72
CA VAL A 402 -9.48 61.87 -11.99
C VAL A 402 -8.65 62.84 -11.13
N MET A 403 -7.60 62.37 -10.47
CA MET A 403 -6.65 63.20 -9.71
C MET A 403 -5.95 64.23 -10.61
N ILE A 404 -5.51 63.84 -11.81
CA ILE A 404 -4.91 64.76 -12.80
C ILE A 404 -5.92 65.83 -13.21
N LEU A 405 -7.20 65.46 -13.41
CA LEU A 405 -8.27 66.40 -13.76
C LEU A 405 -8.55 67.41 -12.64
N ILE A 406 -8.56 66.95 -11.38
CA ILE A 406 -8.72 67.82 -10.20
C ILE A 406 -7.50 68.76 -10.06
N LEU A 407 -6.28 68.26 -10.24
CA LEU A 407 -5.05 69.07 -10.21
C LEU A 407 -5.01 70.11 -11.34
N ALA A 408 -5.43 69.73 -12.55
CA ALA A 408 -5.52 70.64 -13.69
C ALA A 408 -6.58 71.73 -13.48
N ALA A 409 -7.75 71.39 -12.97
CA ALA A 409 -8.78 72.37 -12.63
C ALA A 409 -8.33 73.32 -11.50
N GLY A 410 -7.73 72.78 -10.44
CA GLY A 410 -7.22 73.56 -9.32
C GLY A 410 -6.10 74.53 -9.72
N SER A 411 -5.16 74.08 -10.55
CA SER A 411 -4.07 74.93 -11.07
C SER A 411 -4.58 76.02 -12.00
N PHE A 412 -5.58 75.75 -12.84
CA PHE A 412 -6.23 76.76 -13.68
C PHE A 412 -6.96 77.83 -12.85
N ILE A 413 -7.71 77.42 -11.82
CA ILE A 413 -8.40 78.36 -10.91
C ILE A 413 -7.38 79.21 -10.14
N ALA A 414 -6.30 78.61 -9.63
CA ALA A 414 -5.23 79.33 -8.94
C ALA A 414 -4.56 80.36 -9.86
N PHE A 415 -4.27 79.99 -11.12
CA PHE A 415 -3.71 80.90 -12.12
C PHE A 415 -4.62 82.11 -12.39
N VAL A 416 -5.93 81.87 -12.57
CA VAL A 416 -6.92 82.93 -12.79
C VAL A 416 -7.01 83.85 -11.57
N ALA A 417 -7.00 83.31 -10.35
CA ALA A 417 -7.03 84.09 -9.11
C ALA A 417 -5.78 84.94 -8.91
N VAL A 418 -4.59 84.43 -9.23
CA VAL A 418 -3.34 85.21 -9.18
C VAL A 418 -3.33 86.33 -10.23
N LYS A 419 -3.81 86.04 -11.44
CA LYS A 419 -3.91 87.03 -12.53
C LYS A 419 -4.94 88.12 -12.24
N SER A 420 -6.06 87.78 -11.61
CA SER A 420 -7.09 88.77 -11.24
C SER A 420 -6.63 89.69 -10.11
N ARG A 421 -5.83 89.20 -9.15
CA ARG A 421 -5.20 90.04 -8.12
C ARG A 421 -4.16 91.02 -8.69
N LYS A 422 -3.36 90.60 -9.68
CA LYS A 422 -2.41 91.51 -10.38
C LYS A 422 -3.08 92.65 -11.15
N LYS A 423 -4.31 92.46 -11.66
CA LYS A 423 -5.07 93.55 -12.32
C LYS A 423 -5.66 94.57 -11.34
N ARG A 424 -6.02 94.16 -10.11
CA ARG A 424 -6.55 95.08 -9.08
C ARG A 424 -5.49 95.90 -8.36
N SER A 425 -4.21 95.52 -8.43
CA SER A 425 -3.08 96.29 -7.87
C SER A 425 -2.51 97.34 -8.84
N ARG A 426 -3.07 97.48 -10.05
CA ARG A 426 -2.65 98.43 -11.09
C ARG A 426 -3.78 99.38 -11.53
N ALA A 427 -4.83 99.52 -10.72
CA ALA A 427 -5.89 100.53 -10.90
C ALA A 427 -5.68 101.65 -9.90
#